data_AF-A0A0D1Z3P7-F1
#
_entry.id   AF-A0A0D1Z3P7-F1
#
_cell.length_a   1.000
_cell.length_b   1.000
_cell.length_c   1.000
_cell.angle_alpha   90.00
_cell.angle_beta   90.00
_cell.angle_gamma   90.00
#
_symmetry.space_group_name_H-M   'P 1'
#
loop_
_entity.id
_entity.type
_entity.pdbx_description
1 polymer ?
#
loop_
_entity_poly.entity_id
_entity_poly.type
_entity_poly.pdbx_seq_one_letter_code
_entity_poly.pdbx_strand_id
1 'polypeptide(L)'
;MRTSTLATLALGAGAASAASVKRASSLPTVSVKGNAFFAGNDRFYIRGVDYQPGGSSDVADPIADENGCQRDIPEFQKLGINAIRVYTVDNTASHDTCMNALADAGIYLILDVNTPKYSLNRADPGPSYNDVYLQSIFATIDAFQGYSNTLAFFSGNEVINDPSTSAAAPYVKAVTRDIRQYIRNRGYRTIPVGYSAADVAENRLEMAEYMNCGTDDERSDFFAFNDYSWCDPSSFTISGWDQKVKNFTGYGIPIFLSEYGCNTNTRDFGEVVALYGNQMTPVYSGGLVYEYSQEASNYGLVEINGDSVSELPDFGTLQKQYANTPNPQGDGGYNSTGGASGCPAYSSPNWLVKDDSLPAIPDGAKKYMTQGAGTGPGLSGAGSQNAGGASTGTATAGSGAPTQTGSSGTTSGSSTSNAAVSVMVPEFSVAPLVCGALVAMFTLFGATLL
;
A
#
# COMPACT_ATOMS: atom_id res chain seq x y z
N MET A 1 35.21 -26.10 60.87
CA MET A 1 35.02 -25.19 59.71
C MET A 1 34.16 -25.96 58.69
N ARG A 2 32.99 -25.49 58.24
CA ARG A 2 32.75 -24.37 57.29
C ARG A 2 33.65 -24.50 56.04
N THR A 3 33.23 -24.44 54.77
CA THR A 3 31.94 -24.25 54.06
C THR A 3 32.25 -24.47 52.55
N SER A 4 31.42 -24.97 51.63
CA SER A 4 30.02 -25.49 51.63
C SER A 4 29.82 -26.40 50.40
N THR A 5 28.75 -27.22 50.37
CA THR A 5 28.35 -28.01 49.19
C THR A 5 27.36 -27.23 48.31
N LEU A 6 27.63 -27.08 47.02
CA LEU A 6 26.70 -26.54 46.03
C LEU A 6 26.38 -27.63 45.00
N ALA A 7 25.14 -28.13 45.04
CA ALA A 7 24.62 -29.04 44.03
C ALA A 7 23.90 -28.24 42.94
N THR A 8 24.37 -28.34 41.71
CA THR A 8 23.73 -27.69 40.55
C THR A 8 22.91 -28.72 39.78
N LEU A 9 21.58 -28.67 39.89
CA LEU A 9 20.71 -29.39 38.96
C LEU A 9 20.77 -28.67 37.61
N ALA A 10 21.20 -29.36 36.56
CA ALA A 10 21.00 -28.95 35.18
C ALA A 10 19.82 -29.74 34.60
N LEU A 11 18.66 -29.07 34.53
CA LEU A 11 17.43 -29.57 33.91
C LEU A 11 17.05 -28.65 32.75
N GLY A 12 16.49 -29.24 31.69
CA GLY A 12 15.76 -28.49 30.66
C GLY A 12 16.49 -28.40 29.32
N ALA A 13 16.05 -29.22 28.35
CA ALA A 13 16.31 -28.96 26.94
C ALA A 13 15.49 -27.73 26.49
N GLY A 14 16.12 -26.83 25.74
CA GLY A 14 15.50 -25.63 25.17
C GLY A 14 15.68 -25.56 23.66
N ALA A 15 15.20 -26.57 22.94
CA ALA A 15 15.22 -26.58 21.47
C ALA A 15 13.84 -26.18 20.93
N ALA A 16 13.63 -24.88 20.66
CA ALA A 16 12.61 -24.38 19.72
C ALA A 16 12.68 -22.85 19.56
N SER A 17 13.30 -22.38 18.47
CA SER A 17 12.87 -21.21 17.69
C SER A 17 13.77 -21.04 16.45
N ALA A 18 13.76 -22.04 15.57
CA ALA A 18 14.15 -21.84 14.18
C ALA A 18 12.94 -21.29 13.40
N ALA A 19 12.46 -20.11 13.76
CA ALA A 19 11.41 -19.42 13.02
C ALA A 19 12.00 -18.80 11.74
N SER A 20 12.20 -19.62 10.72
CA SER A 20 12.82 -19.20 9.45
C SER A 20 12.41 -20.08 8.28
N VAL A 21 11.18 -19.89 7.80
CA VAL A 21 10.91 -19.76 6.35
C VAL A 21 9.81 -18.69 6.15
N LYS A 22 10.18 -17.40 6.04
CA LYS A 22 9.35 -16.43 5.30
C LYS A 22 9.72 -16.56 3.83
N ARG A 23 8.82 -17.05 2.96
CA ARG A 23 9.07 -17.18 1.51
C ARG A 23 7.83 -16.97 0.62
N ALA A 24 7.39 -15.72 0.53
CA ALA A 24 7.11 -15.16 -0.78
C ALA A 24 8.45 -14.58 -1.30
N SER A 25 9.22 -15.38 -2.03
CA SER A 25 10.50 -14.95 -2.65
C SER A 25 10.56 -15.22 -4.16
N SER A 26 9.41 -15.47 -4.78
CA SER A 26 9.22 -15.69 -6.21
C SER A 26 8.90 -14.37 -6.94
N LEU A 27 8.04 -13.53 -6.35
CA LEU A 27 7.61 -12.27 -6.94
C LEU A 27 8.50 -11.08 -6.54
N PRO A 28 8.87 -10.19 -7.48
CA PRO A 28 9.55 -8.93 -7.18
C PRO A 28 8.64 -8.00 -6.38
N THR A 29 9.17 -7.36 -5.33
CA THR A 29 8.41 -6.36 -4.57
C THR A 29 8.03 -5.17 -5.46
N VAL A 30 6.77 -4.75 -5.40
CA VAL A 30 6.31 -3.52 -6.08
C VAL A 30 6.85 -2.28 -5.34
N SER A 31 7.25 -1.29 -6.12
CA SER A 31 7.82 0.00 -5.68
C SER A 31 7.15 1.16 -6.42
N VAL A 32 7.24 2.38 -5.88
CA VAL A 32 6.75 3.60 -6.55
C VAL A 32 7.92 4.33 -7.23
N LYS A 33 7.72 4.78 -8.46
CA LYS A 33 8.61 5.72 -9.16
C LYS A 33 7.73 6.76 -9.87
N GLY A 34 7.90 8.04 -9.54
CA GLY A 34 7.01 9.09 -10.05
C GLY A 34 5.54 8.77 -9.72
N ASN A 35 4.64 8.91 -10.70
CA ASN A 35 3.23 8.54 -10.56
C ASN A 35 2.90 7.06 -10.94
N ALA A 36 3.85 6.13 -10.81
CA ALA A 36 3.65 4.75 -11.26
C ALA A 36 4.23 3.69 -10.31
N PHE A 37 3.61 2.50 -10.35
CA PHE A 37 4.12 1.29 -9.71
C PHE A 37 5.07 0.51 -10.62
N PHE A 38 6.09 -0.11 -10.02
CA PHE A 38 7.09 -0.92 -10.73
C PHE A 38 7.43 -2.20 -9.97
N ALA A 39 7.35 -3.33 -10.69
CA ALA A 39 7.86 -4.62 -10.26
C ALA A 39 9.33 -4.72 -10.72
N GLY A 40 10.27 -4.35 -9.83
CA GLY A 40 11.66 -4.17 -10.21
C GLY A 40 11.84 -3.01 -11.20
N ASN A 41 12.05 -3.31 -12.48
CA ASN A 41 12.17 -2.32 -13.55
C ASN A 41 10.96 -2.25 -14.48
N ASP A 42 10.06 -3.22 -14.43
CA ASP A 42 8.91 -3.31 -15.32
C ASP A 42 7.73 -2.52 -14.74
N ARG A 43 7.01 -1.77 -15.60
CA ARG A 43 5.82 -1.02 -15.18
C ARG A 43 4.75 -2.00 -14.70
N PHE A 44 4.32 -1.83 -13.47
CA PHE A 44 3.23 -2.61 -12.89
C PHE A 44 1.90 -1.88 -13.12
N TYR A 45 0.97 -2.57 -13.79
CA TYR A 45 -0.43 -2.18 -13.85
C TYR A 45 -1.21 -3.17 -12.99
N ILE A 46 -1.96 -2.65 -12.03
CA ILE A 46 -2.89 -3.41 -11.21
C ILE A 46 -4.01 -3.88 -12.14
N ARG A 47 -4.20 -5.19 -12.22
CA ARG A 47 -5.32 -5.84 -12.90
C ARG A 47 -5.90 -6.85 -11.94
N GLY A 48 -6.96 -6.45 -11.25
CA GLY A 48 -7.43 -7.20 -10.09
C GLY A 48 -8.93 -7.34 -9.96
N VAL A 49 -9.30 -7.95 -8.84
CA VAL A 49 -10.67 -8.12 -8.36
C VAL A 49 -10.66 -7.93 -6.84
N ASP A 50 -11.72 -7.35 -6.30
CA ASP A 50 -11.91 -7.21 -4.86
C ASP A 50 -12.40 -8.55 -4.26
N TYR A 51 -11.69 -9.05 -3.25
CA TYR A 51 -11.83 -10.40 -2.71
C TYR A 51 -12.14 -10.38 -1.21
N GLN A 52 -13.42 -10.43 -0.88
CA GLN A 52 -13.92 -10.50 0.49
C GLN A 52 -15.22 -11.32 0.56
N PRO A 53 -15.17 -12.65 0.37
CA PRO A 53 -16.35 -13.52 0.52
C PRO A 53 -17.14 -13.26 1.81
N GLY A 54 -18.46 -13.09 1.70
CA GLY A 54 -19.36 -12.68 2.80
C GLY A 54 -19.51 -11.16 2.96
N GLY A 55 -18.64 -10.38 2.29
CA GLY A 55 -18.67 -8.93 2.23
C GLY A 55 -18.71 -8.25 3.61
N SER A 56 -19.52 -7.20 3.72
CA SER A 56 -19.78 -6.51 5.00
C SER A 56 -20.76 -7.25 5.93
N SER A 57 -21.37 -8.34 5.46
CA SER A 57 -22.41 -9.08 6.20
C SER A 57 -21.84 -10.22 7.04
N ASP A 58 -20.75 -10.85 6.58
CA ASP A 58 -20.02 -11.89 7.30
C ASP A 58 -18.52 -11.54 7.30
N VAL A 59 -18.06 -10.91 8.39
CA VAL A 59 -16.71 -10.34 8.49
C VAL A 59 -15.70 -11.44 8.82
N ALA A 60 -15.13 -12.03 7.78
CA ALA A 60 -14.11 -13.08 7.84
C ALA A 60 -12.74 -12.62 7.28
N ASP A 61 -11.70 -13.44 7.49
CA ASP A 61 -10.38 -13.27 6.88
C ASP A 61 -10.18 -14.33 5.76
N PRO A 62 -10.27 -13.95 4.48
CA PRO A 62 -10.16 -14.89 3.36
C PRO A 62 -8.69 -15.26 3.04
N ILE A 63 -7.71 -14.66 3.72
CA ILE A 63 -6.28 -14.99 3.59
C ILE A 63 -5.84 -15.93 4.73
N ALA A 64 -6.64 -16.05 5.80
CA ALA A 64 -6.49 -17.09 6.81
C ALA A 64 -7.30 -18.37 6.51
N ASP A 65 -8.30 -18.30 5.61
CA ASP A 65 -9.02 -19.48 5.10
C ASP A 65 -8.22 -20.21 4.01
N GLU A 66 -7.42 -21.19 4.43
CA GLU A 66 -6.61 -22.01 3.52
C GLU A 66 -7.44 -22.75 2.46
N ASN A 67 -8.67 -23.17 2.78
CA ASN A 67 -9.52 -23.91 1.84
C ASN A 67 -10.16 -22.94 0.83
N GLY A 68 -10.71 -21.83 1.31
CA GLY A 68 -11.29 -20.78 0.47
C GLY A 68 -10.27 -20.19 -0.51
N CYS A 69 -9.09 -19.82 -0.04
CA CYS A 69 -8.07 -19.26 -0.93
C CYS A 69 -7.55 -20.29 -1.96
N GLN A 70 -7.36 -21.56 -1.58
CA GLN A 70 -6.95 -22.61 -2.52
C GLN A 70 -8.03 -22.96 -3.55
N ARG A 71 -9.31 -22.84 -3.18
CA ARG A 71 -10.47 -22.97 -4.09
C ARG A 71 -10.52 -21.83 -5.11
N ASP A 72 -10.23 -20.59 -4.69
CA ASP A 72 -10.45 -19.38 -5.49
C ASP A 72 -9.23 -18.96 -6.34
N ILE A 73 -8.00 -19.26 -5.92
CA ILE A 73 -6.78 -18.93 -6.68
C ILE A 73 -6.79 -19.47 -8.13
N PRO A 74 -7.27 -20.70 -8.42
CA PRO A 74 -7.43 -21.18 -9.80
C PRO A 74 -8.36 -20.29 -10.65
N GLU A 75 -9.40 -19.70 -10.04
CA GLU A 75 -10.34 -18.79 -10.73
C GLU A 75 -9.67 -17.44 -11.03
N PHE A 76 -8.86 -16.92 -10.10
CA PHE A 76 -8.01 -15.74 -10.36
C PHE A 76 -7.04 -15.98 -11.53
N GLN A 77 -6.43 -17.17 -11.60
CA GLN A 77 -5.55 -17.55 -12.70
C GLN A 77 -6.31 -17.66 -14.03
N LYS A 78 -7.55 -18.17 -14.04
CA LYS A 78 -8.42 -18.16 -15.23
C LYS A 78 -8.76 -16.74 -15.68
N LEU A 79 -9.03 -15.81 -14.77
CA LEU A 79 -9.30 -14.40 -15.10
C LEU A 79 -8.06 -13.68 -15.65
N GLY A 80 -6.86 -14.16 -15.33
CA GLY A 80 -5.60 -13.53 -15.72
C GLY A 80 -5.28 -12.27 -14.90
N ILE A 81 -5.75 -12.21 -13.65
CA ILE A 81 -5.45 -11.10 -12.74
C ILE A 81 -4.09 -11.24 -12.07
N ASN A 82 -3.51 -10.12 -11.67
CA ASN A 82 -2.24 -10.04 -10.95
C ASN A 82 -2.37 -9.43 -9.54
N ALA A 83 -3.57 -9.01 -9.13
CA ALA A 83 -3.79 -8.41 -7.82
C ALA A 83 -5.17 -8.77 -7.28
N ILE A 84 -5.28 -8.88 -5.97
CA ILE A 84 -6.54 -8.86 -5.23
C ILE A 84 -6.50 -7.75 -4.17
N ARG A 85 -7.66 -7.21 -3.83
CA ARG A 85 -7.84 -6.36 -2.64
C ARG A 85 -8.61 -7.13 -1.58
N VAL A 86 -8.19 -7.01 -0.32
CA VAL A 86 -8.90 -7.56 0.84
C VAL A 86 -9.18 -6.42 1.81
N TYR A 87 -10.41 -6.36 2.33
CA TYR A 87 -10.89 -5.25 3.16
C TYR A 87 -10.71 -5.51 4.66
N THR A 88 -10.57 -6.77 5.08
CA THR A 88 -10.44 -7.16 6.49
C THR A 88 -9.70 -8.48 6.64
N VAL A 89 -8.79 -8.53 7.61
CA VAL A 89 -8.00 -9.70 8.01
C VAL A 89 -7.89 -9.79 9.53
N ASP A 90 -7.66 -10.98 10.07
CA ASP A 90 -7.37 -11.19 11.48
C ASP A 90 -5.86 -11.14 11.71
N ASN A 91 -5.39 -10.04 12.33
CA ASN A 91 -3.98 -9.83 12.66
C ASN A 91 -3.44 -10.72 13.81
N THR A 92 -4.17 -11.76 14.21
CA THR A 92 -3.70 -12.85 15.08
C THR A 92 -3.59 -14.20 14.38
N ALA A 93 -4.13 -14.34 13.16
CA ALA A 93 -4.04 -15.54 12.34
C ALA A 93 -2.69 -15.67 11.63
N SER A 94 -2.46 -16.85 11.03
CA SER A 94 -1.36 -17.05 10.07
C SER A 94 -1.89 -16.89 8.64
N HIS A 95 -1.11 -16.22 7.81
CA HIS A 95 -1.43 -15.95 6.40
C HIS A 95 -0.48 -16.67 5.43
N ASP A 96 0.50 -17.42 5.96
CA ASP A 96 1.59 -18.00 5.18
C ASP A 96 1.09 -18.86 4.01
N THR A 97 0.11 -19.74 4.23
CA THR A 97 -0.39 -20.68 3.21
C THR A 97 -0.99 -19.94 2.01
N CYS A 98 -1.95 -19.04 2.25
CA CYS A 98 -2.61 -18.29 1.16
C CYS A 98 -1.68 -17.25 0.53
N MET A 99 -0.86 -16.54 1.30
CA MET A 99 0.07 -15.55 0.74
C MET A 99 1.15 -16.19 -0.15
N ASN A 100 1.64 -17.38 0.22
CA ASN A 100 2.56 -18.13 -0.63
C ASN A 100 1.85 -18.69 -1.88
N ALA A 101 0.64 -19.23 -1.75
CA ALA A 101 -0.14 -19.72 -2.90
C ALA A 101 -0.49 -18.59 -3.89
N LEU A 102 -0.85 -17.40 -3.41
CA LEU A 102 -1.02 -16.19 -4.22
C LEU A 102 0.30 -15.80 -4.91
N ALA A 103 1.42 -15.85 -4.19
CA ALA A 103 2.74 -15.52 -4.77
C ALA A 103 3.15 -16.49 -5.88
N ASP A 104 2.93 -17.79 -5.69
CA ASP A 104 3.18 -18.82 -6.70
C ASP A 104 2.23 -18.71 -7.91
N ALA A 105 1.02 -18.18 -7.69
CA ALA A 105 0.07 -17.85 -8.76
C ALA A 105 0.38 -16.53 -9.50
N GLY A 106 1.37 -15.74 -9.04
CA GLY A 106 1.71 -14.44 -9.62
C GLY A 106 0.86 -13.26 -9.11
N ILE A 107 0.11 -13.46 -8.03
CA ILE A 107 -0.91 -12.55 -7.52
C ILE A 107 -0.40 -11.79 -6.29
N TYR A 108 -0.64 -10.49 -6.30
CA TYR A 108 -0.32 -9.56 -5.22
C TYR A 108 -1.54 -9.22 -4.36
N LEU A 109 -1.31 -8.90 -3.10
CA LEU A 109 -2.32 -8.43 -2.16
C LEU A 109 -2.21 -6.91 -1.96
N ILE A 110 -3.31 -6.21 -2.18
CA ILE A 110 -3.55 -4.85 -1.66
C ILE A 110 -4.45 -5.00 -0.43
N LEU A 111 -4.04 -4.46 0.72
CA LEU A 111 -4.72 -4.74 1.98
C LEU A 111 -5.17 -3.46 2.70
N ASP A 112 -6.46 -3.35 2.96
CA ASP A 112 -6.98 -2.42 3.96
C ASP A 112 -6.54 -2.90 5.36
N VAL A 113 -5.77 -2.07 6.06
CA VAL A 113 -5.24 -2.43 7.40
C VAL A 113 -6.28 -2.29 8.52
N ASN A 114 -7.46 -1.76 8.17
CA ASN A 114 -8.58 -1.46 9.04
C ASN A 114 -9.51 -2.67 9.17
N THR A 115 -10.41 -2.64 10.16
CA THR A 115 -11.58 -3.53 10.21
C THR A 115 -12.81 -2.75 10.65
N PRO A 116 -14.04 -3.28 10.54
CA PRO A 116 -15.26 -2.60 11.00
C PRO A 116 -15.22 -2.18 12.48
N LYS A 117 -14.43 -2.87 13.31
CA LYS A 117 -14.21 -2.53 14.72
C LYS A 117 -13.01 -1.61 14.96
N TYR A 118 -12.04 -1.57 14.04
CA TYR A 118 -10.77 -0.86 14.14
C TYR A 118 -10.59 0.03 12.91
N SER A 119 -11.25 1.18 12.92
CA SER A 119 -11.31 2.16 11.83
C SER A 119 -11.61 3.57 12.37
N LEU A 120 -11.37 4.61 11.56
CA LEU A 120 -11.79 5.98 11.87
C LEU A 120 -13.31 6.12 11.74
N ASN A 121 -13.97 6.74 12.73
CA ASN A 121 -15.36 7.15 12.62
C ASN A 121 -15.44 8.49 11.87
N ARG A 122 -15.97 8.50 10.64
CA ARG A 122 -16.12 9.73 9.84
C ARG A 122 -16.97 10.82 10.51
N ALA A 123 -17.91 10.45 11.38
CA ALA A 123 -18.76 11.39 12.10
C ALA A 123 -18.11 11.96 13.38
N ASP A 124 -17.09 11.28 13.92
CA ASP A 124 -16.31 11.75 15.08
C ASP A 124 -14.85 11.22 15.00
N PRO A 125 -14.03 11.81 14.10
CA PRO A 125 -12.72 11.26 13.77
C PRO A 125 -11.66 11.52 14.85
N GLY A 126 -11.90 12.48 15.75
CA GLY A 126 -11.00 12.85 16.84
C GLY A 126 -10.79 11.72 17.86
N PRO A 127 -11.85 11.27 18.56
CA PRO A 127 -11.77 10.18 19.53
C PRO A 127 -11.40 8.83 18.93
N SER A 128 -11.79 8.57 17.67
CA SER A 128 -11.51 7.29 16.99
C SER A 128 -10.06 7.17 16.52
N TYR A 129 -9.36 8.28 16.27
CA TYR A 129 -7.90 8.32 16.10
C TYR A 129 -7.18 8.24 17.45
N ASN A 130 -7.03 7.02 17.96
CA ASN A 130 -6.45 6.73 19.29
C ASN A 130 -5.43 5.59 19.27
N ASP A 131 -4.78 5.35 20.42
CA ASP A 131 -3.70 4.37 20.54
C ASP A 131 -4.15 2.89 20.50
N VAL A 132 -5.42 2.58 20.77
CA VAL A 132 -5.97 1.23 20.60
C VAL A 132 -6.24 0.94 19.12
N TYR A 133 -6.70 1.93 18.37
CA TYR A 133 -6.83 1.85 16.91
C TYR A 133 -5.47 1.62 16.24
N LEU A 134 -4.51 2.51 16.48
CA LEU A 134 -3.18 2.43 15.85
C LEU A 134 -2.43 1.13 16.21
N GLN A 135 -2.65 0.56 17.40
CA GLN A 135 -2.07 -0.74 17.77
C GLN A 135 -2.54 -1.86 16.84
N SER A 136 -3.85 -1.92 16.54
CA SER A 136 -4.40 -2.92 15.61
C SER A 136 -3.85 -2.73 14.20
N ILE A 137 -3.82 -1.48 13.71
CA ILE A 137 -3.24 -1.13 12.41
C ILE A 137 -1.79 -1.60 12.31
N PHE A 138 -0.94 -1.27 13.29
CA PHE A 138 0.47 -1.65 13.30
C PHE A 138 0.69 -3.17 13.46
N ALA A 139 -0.22 -3.89 14.14
CA ALA A 139 -0.19 -5.35 14.20
C ALA A 139 -0.48 -5.99 12.84
N THR A 140 -1.42 -5.43 12.07
CA THR A 140 -1.69 -5.85 10.68
C THR A 140 -0.46 -5.61 9.78
N ILE A 141 0.26 -4.50 9.95
CA ILE A 141 1.55 -4.27 9.26
C ILE A 141 2.59 -5.33 9.63
N ASP A 142 2.73 -5.66 10.93
CA ASP A 142 3.70 -6.65 11.41
C ASP A 142 3.45 -8.05 10.82
N ALA A 143 2.17 -8.44 10.66
CA ALA A 143 1.76 -9.69 10.05
C ALA A 143 2.11 -9.75 8.54
N PHE A 144 1.78 -8.72 7.77
CA PHE A 144 1.86 -8.77 6.30
C PHE A 144 3.17 -8.29 5.68
N GLN A 145 3.98 -7.48 6.38
CA GLN A 145 5.18 -6.86 5.77
C GLN A 145 6.21 -7.86 5.18
N GLY A 146 6.20 -9.09 5.70
CA GLY A 146 7.15 -10.14 5.34
C GLY A 146 6.90 -10.80 3.98
N TYR A 147 5.72 -10.68 3.39
CA TYR A 147 5.40 -11.27 2.09
C TYR A 147 5.81 -10.31 0.98
N SER A 148 6.55 -10.74 -0.04
CA SER A 148 6.96 -9.84 -1.14
C SER A 148 5.80 -9.37 -2.00
N ASN A 149 4.73 -10.16 -2.06
CA ASN A 149 3.53 -9.92 -2.85
C ASN A 149 2.48 -9.07 -2.13
N THR A 150 2.69 -8.63 -0.88
CA THR A 150 1.90 -7.49 -0.34
C THR A 150 2.33 -6.22 -1.08
N LEU A 151 1.50 -5.75 -2.02
CA LEU A 151 1.77 -4.63 -2.91
C LEU A 151 1.66 -3.30 -2.17
N ALA A 152 0.58 -3.10 -1.42
CA ALA A 152 0.24 -1.84 -0.80
C ALA A 152 -0.68 -2.01 0.42
N PHE A 153 -0.71 -0.99 1.28
CA PHE A 153 -1.67 -0.86 2.37
C PHE A 153 -2.60 0.36 2.18
N PHE A 154 -3.90 0.17 2.42
CA PHE A 154 -4.87 1.26 2.54
C PHE A 154 -5.04 1.69 4.00
N SER A 155 -4.67 2.94 4.31
CA SER A 155 -4.85 3.56 5.62
C SER A 155 -6.32 3.79 6.00
N GLY A 156 -7.23 3.76 5.03
CA GLY A 156 -8.67 3.81 5.19
C GLY A 156 -9.42 3.61 3.87
N ASN A 157 -10.71 3.33 3.97
CA ASN A 157 -11.64 3.23 2.86
C ASN A 157 -12.84 4.15 3.08
N GLU A 158 -13.12 5.04 2.14
CA GLU A 158 -14.30 5.92 2.10
C GLU A 158 -14.67 6.60 3.43
N VAL A 159 -13.67 6.99 4.23
CA VAL A 159 -13.89 7.75 5.47
C VAL A 159 -14.53 9.09 5.09
N ILE A 160 -14.00 9.75 4.07
CA ILE A 160 -14.67 10.85 3.38
C ILE A 160 -15.51 10.23 2.26
N ASN A 161 -16.84 10.40 2.35
CA ASN A 161 -17.81 9.90 1.38
C ASN A 161 -18.83 10.97 0.95
N ASP A 162 -18.71 12.20 1.44
CA ASP A 162 -19.50 13.36 1.03
C ASP A 162 -18.74 14.68 1.36
N PRO A 163 -19.20 15.86 0.90
CA PRO A 163 -18.65 17.16 1.26
C PRO A 163 -18.47 17.42 2.77
N SER A 164 -19.46 17.03 3.58
CA SER A 164 -19.50 17.32 5.02
C SER A 164 -18.51 16.46 5.82
N THR A 165 -18.19 15.25 5.33
CA THR A 165 -17.23 14.34 5.96
C THR A 165 -15.77 14.66 5.62
N SER A 166 -15.50 15.63 4.73
CA SER A 166 -14.14 16.08 4.38
C SER A 166 -13.30 16.56 5.58
N ALA A 167 -13.94 16.98 6.68
CA ALA A 167 -13.28 17.29 7.95
C ALA A 167 -12.51 16.11 8.59
N ALA A 168 -12.75 14.86 8.14
CA ALA A 168 -12.01 13.68 8.57
C ALA A 168 -10.65 13.49 7.85
N ALA A 169 -10.38 14.19 6.75
CA ALA A 169 -9.16 14.01 5.96
C ALA A 169 -7.83 14.20 6.72
N PRO A 170 -7.68 15.14 7.69
CA PRO A 170 -6.46 15.24 8.49
C PRO A 170 -6.16 13.96 9.28
N TYR A 171 -7.18 13.23 9.71
CA TYR A 171 -7.02 11.98 10.47
C TYR A 171 -6.62 10.82 9.54
N VAL A 172 -7.22 10.72 8.35
CA VAL A 172 -6.82 9.74 7.33
C VAL A 172 -5.36 9.94 6.92
N LYS A 173 -4.95 11.19 6.73
CA LYS A 173 -3.56 11.54 6.40
C LYS A 173 -2.60 11.28 7.57
N ALA A 174 -3.02 11.55 8.81
CA ALA A 174 -2.24 11.19 10.01
C ALA A 174 -2.04 9.68 10.18
N VAL A 175 -3.07 8.85 9.92
CA VAL A 175 -2.93 7.37 9.90
C VAL A 175 -1.95 6.94 8.81
N THR A 176 -2.02 7.55 7.62
CA THR A 176 -1.10 7.28 6.51
C THR A 176 0.35 7.60 6.91
N ARG A 177 0.60 8.80 7.45
CA ARG A 177 1.89 9.23 8.02
C ARG A 177 2.41 8.23 9.05
N ASP A 178 1.56 7.85 10.00
CA ASP A 178 1.96 7.00 11.13
C ASP A 178 2.28 5.57 10.67
N ILE A 179 1.53 4.99 9.72
CA ILE A 179 1.87 3.69 9.12
C ILE A 179 3.23 3.77 8.42
N ARG A 180 3.47 4.80 7.59
CA ARG A 180 4.75 5.00 6.89
C ARG A 180 5.90 5.18 7.89
N GLN A 181 5.70 5.97 8.95
CA GLN A 181 6.66 6.13 10.03
C GLN A 181 6.97 4.80 10.72
N TYR A 182 5.94 4.01 11.02
CA TYR A 182 6.07 2.71 11.68
C TYR A 182 6.89 1.72 10.83
N ILE A 183 6.54 1.57 9.54
CA ILE A 183 7.29 0.74 8.58
C ILE A 183 8.79 1.12 8.57
N ARG A 184 9.09 2.43 8.49
CA ARG A 184 10.46 2.96 8.48
C ARG A 184 11.18 2.70 9.81
N ASN A 185 10.54 2.97 10.95
CA ASN A 185 11.11 2.78 12.28
C ASN A 185 11.40 1.32 12.63
N ARG A 186 10.58 0.38 12.11
CA ARG A 186 10.81 -1.06 12.28
C ARG A 186 11.85 -1.62 11.31
N GLY A 187 12.37 -0.82 10.36
CA GLY A 187 13.35 -1.25 9.37
C GLY A 187 12.78 -2.25 8.35
N TYR A 188 11.46 -2.22 8.12
CA TYR A 188 10.80 -3.07 7.14
C TYR A 188 11.10 -2.61 5.71
N ARG A 189 10.85 -3.48 4.72
CA ARG A 189 10.84 -3.06 3.32
C ARG A 189 9.82 -1.94 3.13
N THR A 190 10.10 -1.00 2.23
CA THR A 190 9.13 0.05 1.89
C THR A 190 7.93 -0.59 1.18
N ILE A 191 6.79 -0.58 1.87
CA ILE A 191 5.49 -0.95 1.30
C ILE A 191 4.73 0.36 1.09
N PRO A 192 4.29 0.67 -0.13
CA PRO A 192 3.45 1.83 -0.39
C PRO A 192 2.23 1.89 0.52
N VAL A 193 1.98 3.05 1.12
CA VAL A 193 0.78 3.33 1.91
C VAL A 193 -0.02 4.46 1.27
N GLY A 194 -1.31 4.24 1.08
CA GLY A 194 -2.22 5.20 0.47
C GLY A 194 -3.62 5.10 1.05
N TYR A 195 -4.58 5.72 0.37
CA TYR A 195 -5.98 5.79 0.81
C TYR A 195 -6.92 5.44 -0.34
N SER A 196 -8.02 4.74 -0.03
CA SER A 196 -9.12 4.44 -0.94
C SER A 196 -10.26 5.42 -0.67
N ALA A 197 -10.50 6.34 -1.60
CA ALA A 197 -11.56 7.35 -1.48
C ALA A 197 -12.84 6.96 -2.23
N ALA A 198 -13.97 7.52 -1.82
CA ALA A 198 -15.17 7.53 -2.66
C ALA A 198 -15.01 8.57 -3.79
N ASP A 199 -15.62 8.35 -4.95
CA ASP A 199 -15.61 9.29 -6.08
C ASP A 199 -16.57 10.50 -5.88
N VAL A 200 -16.39 11.24 -4.79
CA VAL A 200 -17.22 12.41 -4.42
C VAL A 200 -16.96 13.55 -5.39
N ALA A 201 -17.96 13.91 -6.19
CA ALA A 201 -17.78 14.80 -7.33
C ALA A 201 -17.27 16.19 -6.96
N GLU A 202 -17.69 16.67 -5.79
CA GLU A 202 -17.43 18.00 -5.24
C GLU A 202 -16.04 18.18 -4.63
N ASN A 203 -15.33 17.10 -4.26
CA ASN A 203 -14.05 17.18 -3.55
C ASN A 203 -13.01 16.08 -3.86
N ARG A 204 -13.23 15.23 -4.89
CA ARG A 204 -12.28 14.16 -5.28
C ARG A 204 -10.86 14.65 -5.56
N LEU A 205 -10.73 15.83 -6.18
CA LEU A 205 -9.43 16.41 -6.54
C LEU A 205 -8.75 16.96 -5.28
N GLU A 206 -9.50 17.71 -4.48
CA GLU A 206 -9.05 18.25 -3.20
C GLU A 206 -8.59 17.14 -2.26
N MET A 207 -9.32 16.03 -2.15
CA MET A 207 -8.91 14.89 -1.34
C MET A 207 -7.61 14.26 -1.84
N ALA A 208 -7.46 14.08 -3.15
CA ALA A 208 -6.23 13.54 -3.74
C ALA A 208 -5.02 14.50 -3.55
N GLU A 209 -5.20 15.78 -3.85
CA GLU A 209 -4.18 16.81 -3.64
C GLU A 209 -3.77 16.91 -2.18
N TYR A 210 -4.73 16.86 -1.24
CA TYR A 210 -4.45 16.89 0.18
C TYR A 210 -3.58 15.71 0.64
N MET A 211 -3.85 14.49 0.15
CA MET A 211 -3.02 13.31 0.45
C MET A 211 -1.60 13.40 -0.15
N ASN A 212 -1.38 14.21 -1.19
CA ASN A 212 -0.08 14.45 -1.81
C ASN A 212 0.54 15.83 -1.50
N CYS A 213 0.00 16.60 -0.56
CA CYS A 213 0.56 17.89 -0.17
C CYS A 213 1.31 17.84 1.18
N GLY A 214 2.02 18.90 1.55
CA GLY A 214 2.76 18.98 2.82
C GLY A 214 4.13 18.30 2.76
N THR A 215 4.66 17.92 3.93
CA THR A 215 6.00 17.33 4.05
C THR A 215 6.08 15.86 3.59
N ASP A 216 7.24 15.41 3.12
CA ASP A 216 7.38 14.09 2.46
C ASP A 216 7.00 12.90 3.37
N ASP A 217 7.21 13.02 4.67
CA ASP A 217 6.79 12.04 5.66
C ASP A 217 5.26 11.93 5.85
N GLU A 218 4.52 12.98 5.50
CA GLU A 218 3.08 13.08 5.67
C GLU A 218 2.27 12.79 4.40
N ARG A 219 2.92 12.79 3.23
CA ARG A 219 2.29 12.43 1.95
C ARG A 219 2.05 10.92 1.84
N SER A 220 0.97 10.54 1.16
CA SER A 220 0.77 9.16 0.71
C SER A 220 1.82 8.75 -0.33
N ASP A 221 2.08 7.45 -0.43
CA ASP A 221 2.87 6.87 -1.52
C ASP A 221 2.02 6.65 -2.79
N PHE A 222 0.69 6.65 -2.67
CA PHE A 222 -0.28 6.59 -3.77
C PHE A 222 -1.67 7.08 -3.31
N PHE A 223 -2.59 7.30 -4.26
CA PHE A 223 -4.01 7.55 -4.00
C PHE A 223 -4.85 6.59 -4.83
N ALA A 224 -6.01 6.15 -4.34
CA ALA A 224 -6.95 5.36 -5.12
C ALA A 224 -8.38 5.78 -4.81
N PHE A 225 -9.31 5.46 -5.70
CA PHE A 225 -10.72 5.70 -5.46
C PHE A 225 -11.63 4.69 -6.16
N ASN A 226 -12.79 4.51 -5.54
CA ASN A 226 -13.86 3.63 -5.96
C ASN A 226 -14.68 4.33 -7.05
N ASP A 227 -14.54 3.89 -8.31
CA ASP A 227 -15.01 4.61 -9.49
C ASP A 227 -16.03 3.79 -10.29
N TYR A 228 -17.30 4.10 -10.05
CA TYR A 228 -18.45 3.48 -10.73
C TYR A 228 -19.06 4.39 -11.80
N SER A 229 -18.36 5.42 -12.29
CA SER A 229 -18.95 6.36 -13.27
C SER A 229 -19.05 5.82 -14.70
N TRP A 230 -18.46 4.65 -14.97
CA TRP A 230 -18.68 3.91 -16.20
C TRP A 230 -19.71 2.80 -15.98
N CYS A 231 -20.92 3.00 -16.51
CA CYS A 231 -22.00 2.00 -16.52
C CYS A 231 -22.40 1.69 -17.96
N ASP A 232 -22.32 0.43 -18.38
CA ASP A 232 -22.43 0.05 -19.80
C ASP A 232 -23.85 0.22 -20.39
N PRO A 233 -24.00 0.46 -21.70
CA PRO A 233 -22.93 0.76 -22.66
C PRO A 233 -22.44 2.20 -22.49
N SER A 234 -21.12 2.38 -22.35
CA SER A 234 -20.50 3.70 -22.14
C SER A 234 -19.28 3.91 -23.04
N SER A 235 -18.55 5.00 -22.78
CA SER A 235 -17.30 5.35 -23.45
C SER A 235 -16.48 6.28 -22.55
N PHE A 236 -15.21 6.50 -22.90
CA PHE A 236 -14.29 7.39 -22.18
C PHE A 236 -14.83 8.80 -21.92
N THR A 237 -15.72 9.32 -22.79
CA THR A 237 -16.37 10.63 -22.61
C THR A 237 -17.75 10.55 -21.98
N ILE A 238 -18.48 9.43 -22.11
CA ILE A 238 -19.79 9.24 -21.48
C ILE A 238 -19.63 8.99 -19.97
N SER A 239 -18.61 8.22 -19.57
CA SER A 239 -18.24 7.99 -18.17
C SER A 239 -17.61 9.20 -17.48
N GLY A 240 -17.23 10.25 -18.24
CA GLY A 240 -16.47 11.40 -17.77
C GLY A 240 -15.01 11.10 -17.42
N TRP A 241 -14.48 9.91 -17.73
CA TRP A 241 -13.10 9.54 -17.48
C TRP A 241 -12.10 10.44 -18.23
N ASP A 242 -12.49 11.00 -19.37
CA ASP A 242 -11.74 12.03 -20.08
C ASP A 242 -11.47 13.28 -19.23
N GLN A 243 -12.46 13.72 -18.44
CA GLN A 243 -12.29 14.82 -17.50
C GLN A 243 -11.49 14.39 -16.25
N LYS A 244 -11.64 13.15 -15.78
CA LYS A 244 -10.84 12.64 -14.64
C LYS A 244 -9.34 12.56 -15.00
N VAL A 245 -9.00 11.98 -16.16
CA VAL A 245 -7.63 11.98 -16.72
C VAL A 245 -7.08 13.39 -16.83
N LYS A 246 -7.87 14.34 -17.38
CA LYS A 246 -7.46 15.74 -17.52
C LYS A 246 -7.17 16.39 -16.16
N ASN A 247 -8.00 16.15 -15.14
CA ASN A 247 -7.83 16.72 -13.80
C ASN A 247 -6.62 16.13 -13.07
N PHE A 248 -6.33 14.84 -13.27
CA PHE A 248 -5.19 14.15 -12.65
C PHE A 248 -3.91 14.15 -13.51
N THR A 249 -3.92 14.78 -14.68
CA THR A 249 -2.72 14.93 -15.53
C THR A 249 -1.66 15.76 -14.79
N GLY A 250 -0.50 15.15 -14.53
CA GLY A 250 0.59 15.76 -13.78
C GLY A 250 0.55 15.52 -12.26
N TYR A 251 -0.46 14.81 -11.74
CA TYR A 251 -0.46 14.36 -10.36
C TYR A 251 0.77 13.49 -10.05
N GLY A 252 1.36 13.70 -8.88
CA GLY A 252 2.77 13.37 -8.62
C GLY A 252 3.04 12.01 -7.97
N ILE A 253 2.01 11.25 -7.62
CA ILE A 253 2.07 9.89 -7.06
C ILE A 253 1.08 8.98 -7.80
N PRO A 254 1.19 7.64 -7.74
CA PRO A 254 0.30 6.74 -8.46
C PRO A 254 -1.16 6.93 -8.10
N ILE A 255 -2.01 6.87 -9.14
CA ILE A 255 -3.45 6.69 -9.02
C ILE A 255 -3.83 5.32 -9.59
N PHE A 256 -4.80 4.65 -9.00
CA PHE A 256 -5.51 3.51 -9.59
C PHE A 256 -6.97 3.49 -9.13
N LEU A 257 -7.82 2.73 -9.80
CA LEU A 257 -9.20 2.51 -9.36
C LEU A 257 -9.21 1.38 -8.33
N SER A 258 -9.50 1.72 -7.08
CA SER A 258 -9.51 0.74 -5.97
C SER A 258 -10.73 -0.19 -6.02
N GLU A 259 -11.78 0.24 -6.73
CA GLU A 259 -12.96 -0.52 -7.15
C GLU A 259 -13.45 0.07 -8.48
N TYR A 260 -13.97 -0.75 -9.39
CA TYR A 260 -14.77 -0.33 -10.55
C TYR A 260 -15.72 -1.45 -11.02
N GLY A 261 -16.61 -1.15 -11.97
CA GLY A 261 -17.49 -2.12 -12.62
C GLY A 261 -18.96 -1.96 -12.27
N CYS A 262 -19.56 -0.81 -12.62
CA CYS A 262 -20.95 -0.45 -12.30
C CYS A 262 -21.97 -1.49 -12.79
N ASN A 263 -22.81 -2.01 -11.88
CA ASN A 263 -23.82 -3.02 -12.19
C ASN A 263 -25.24 -2.47 -12.45
N THR A 264 -25.39 -1.16 -12.72
CA THR A 264 -26.71 -0.55 -13.04
C THR A 264 -27.33 -1.16 -14.31
N ASN A 265 -26.49 -1.63 -15.23
CA ASN A 265 -26.85 -2.37 -16.43
C ASN A 265 -26.00 -3.66 -16.50
N THR A 266 -26.25 -4.54 -17.47
CA THR A 266 -25.38 -5.69 -17.74
C THR A 266 -23.96 -5.22 -18.04
N ARG A 267 -22.98 -5.70 -17.28
CA ARG A 267 -21.56 -5.35 -17.44
C ARG A 267 -21.00 -6.00 -18.70
N ASP A 268 -20.57 -5.18 -19.67
CA ASP A 268 -19.75 -5.62 -20.80
C ASP A 268 -18.25 -5.43 -20.53
N PHE A 269 -17.91 -4.68 -19.47
CA PHE A 269 -16.56 -4.38 -18.98
C PHE A 269 -15.70 -3.62 -20.01
N GLY A 270 -16.33 -2.82 -20.89
CA GLY A 270 -15.66 -1.98 -21.88
C GLY A 270 -14.69 -0.95 -21.30
N GLU A 271 -14.86 -0.59 -20.02
CA GLU A 271 -13.93 0.26 -19.26
C GLU A 271 -12.53 -0.35 -19.12
N VAL A 272 -12.39 -1.68 -19.19
CA VAL A 272 -11.09 -2.36 -19.23
C VAL A 272 -10.27 -1.86 -20.42
N VAL A 273 -10.89 -1.76 -21.61
CA VAL A 273 -10.21 -1.30 -22.83
C VAL A 273 -9.74 0.15 -22.68
N ALA A 274 -10.51 0.98 -21.97
CA ALA A 274 -10.12 2.37 -21.67
C ALA A 274 -9.00 2.44 -20.62
N LEU A 275 -9.13 1.70 -19.52
CA LEU A 275 -8.26 1.74 -18.33
C LEU A 275 -6.81 1.35 -18.64
N TYR A 276 -6.60 0.34 -19.48
CA TYR A 276 -5.27 -0.07 -19.96
C TYR A 276 -4.90 0.58 -21.31
N GLY A 277 -5.69 1.52 -21.81
CA GLY A 277 -5.42 2.28 -23.02
C GLY A 277 -4.51 3.49 -22.80
N ASN A 278 -3.83 3.93 -23.87
CA ASN A 278 -2.87 5.05 -23.86
C ASN A 278 -3.46 6.40 -23.39
N GLN A 279 -4.77 6.54 -23.25
CA GLN A 279 -5.42 7.74 -22.72
C GLN A 279 -5.49 7.73 -21.18
N MET A 280 -5.54 6.56 -20.54
CA MET A 280 -5.61 6.42 -19.08
C MET A 280 -4.23 6.18 -18.46
N THR A 281 -3.40 5.33 -19.07
CA THR A 281 -2.17 4.79 -18.46
C THR A 281 -1.01 5.78 -18.15
N PRO A 282 -0.93 6.99 -18.73
CA PRO A 282 -0.04 8.04 -18.24
C PRO A 282 -0.39 8.56 -16.84
N VAL A 283 -1.65 8.39 -16.42
CA VAL A 283 -2.22 8.92 -15.16
C VAL A 283 -2.58 7.79 -14.19
N TYR A 284 -3.22 6.74 -14.68
CA TYR A 284 -3.71 5.60 -13.90
C TYR A 284 -2.81 4.38 -14.04
N SER A 285 -2.71 3.59 -12.96
CA SER A 285 -1.94 2.35 -12.86
C SER A 285 -2.83 1.11 -12.90
N GLY A 286 -3.98 1.17 -13.58
CA GLY A 286 -4.97 0.09 -13.63
C GLY A 286 -6.01 0.17 -12.50
N GLY A 287 -6.53 -0.98 -12.06
CA GLY A 287 -7.52 -1.06 -10.99
C GLY A 287 -8.06 -2.47 -10.70
N LEU A 288 -9.06 -2.56 -9.83
CA LEU A 288 -9.72 -3.80 -9.43
C LEU A 288 -11.23 -3.77 -9.69
N VAL A 289 -11.80 -4.88 -10.16
CA VAL A 289 -13.25 -5.05 -10.32
C VAL A 289 -13.89 -5.44 -9.00
N TYR A 290 -14.94 -4.70 -8.63
CA TYR A 290 -15.82 -5.05 -7.53
C TYR A 290 -16.95 -5.97 -8.03
N GLU A 291 -17.15 -7.19 -7.52
CA GLU A 291 -16.35 -7.95 -6.54
C GLU A 291 -16.33 -9.44 -6.94
N TYR A 292 -15.47 -10.26 -6.32
CA TYR A 292 -15.34 -11.67 -6.68
C TYR A 292 -16.62 -12.47 -6.39
N SER A 293 -17.09 -12.46 -5.14
CA SER A 293 -18.23 -13.27 -4.69
C SER A 293 -19.57 -12.59 -4.91
N GLN A 294 -20.59 -13.38 -5.23
CA GLN A 294 -21.95 -12.90 -5.42
C GLN A 294 -22.63 -12.67 -4.06
N GLU A 295 -22.55 -11.44 -3.60
CA GLU A 295 -23.25 -10.95 -2.42
C GLU A 295 -24.60 -10.30 -2.78
N ALA A 296 -25.37 -9.86 -1.77
CA ALA A 296 -26.64 -9.16 -1.95
C ALA A 296 -26.56 -7.86 -2.78
N SER A 297 -25.35 -7.35 -3.00
CA SER A 297 -24.99 -6.20 -3.84
C SER A 297 -25.18 -6.47 -5.35
N ASN A 298 -25.18 -7.74 -5.76
CA ASN A 298 -25.19 -8.22 -7.16
C ASN A 298 -23.99 -7.76 -8.00
N TYR A 299 -22.80 -7.67 -7.40
CA TYR A 299 -21.55 -7.35 -8.09
C TYR A 299 -20.65 -8.58 -8.39
N GLY A 300 -21.04 -9.77 -7.95
CA GLY A 300 -20.20 -10.96 -8.01
C GLY A 300 -19.81 -11.41 -9.41
N LEU A 301 -18.62 -11.98 -9.52
CA LEU A 301 -18.17 -12.75 -10.68
C LEU A 301 -18.47 -14.25 -10.49
N VAL A 302 -18.55 -14.74 -9.26
CA VAL A 302 -18.81 -16.15 -8.96
C VAL A 302 -19.81 -16.36 -7.81
N GLU A 303 -20.50 -17.49 -7.81
CA GLU A 303 -21.32 -17.95 -6.68
C GLU A 303 -20.58 -19.04 -5.90
N ILE A 304 -20.31 -18.79 -4.61
CA ILE A 304 -19.57 -19.70 -3.73
C ILE A 304 -20.55 -20.61 -2.99
N ASN A 305 -20.35 -21.92 -3.11
CA ASN A 305 -21.19 -22.96 -2.53
C ASN A 305 -20.33 -23.93 -1.71
N GLY A 306 -19.94 -23.51 -0.50
CA GLY A 306 -19.00 -24.24 0.34
C GLY A 306 -17.64 -24.39 -0.34
N ASP A 307 -17.21 -25.63 -0.57
CA ASP A 307 -15.92 -25.95 -1.22
C ASP A 307 -15.95 -25.80 -2.75
N SER A 308 -17.05 -25.31 -3.35
CA SER A 308 -17.23 -25.18 -4.80
C SER A 308 -17.55 -23.75 -5.24
N VAL A 309 -17.22 -23.45 -6.50
CA VAL A 309 -17.42 -22.14 -7.14
C VAL A 309 -18.15 -22.34 -8.48
N SER A 310 -19.13 -21.51 -8.76
CA SER A 310 -19.82 -21.42 -10.05
C SER A 310 -19.51 -20.08 -10.71
N GLU A 311 -18.89 -20.10 -11.89
CA GLU A 311 -18.66 -18.89 -12.71
C GLU A 311 -20.01 -18.27 -13.14
N LEU A 312 -20.21 -16.98 -12.87
CA LEU A 312 -21.37 -16.21 -13.36
C LEU A 312 -21.07 -15.60 -14.74
N PRO A 313 -22.08 -15.12 -15.50
CA PRO A 313 -21.86 -14.58 -16.85
C PRO A 313 -20.78 -13.49 -16.92
N ASP A 314 -20.70 -12.65 -15.89
CA ASP A 314 -19.78 -11.52 -15.80
C ASP A 314 -18.31 -11.96 -15.68
N PHE A 315 -18.02 -13.11 -15.07
CA PHE A 315 -16.68 -13.73 -15.06
C PHE A 315 -16.18 -14.00 -16.49
N GLY A 316 -17.02 -14.68 -17.28
CA GLY A 316 -16.72 -15.01 -18.68
C GLY A 316 -16.70 -13.80 -19.61
N THR A 317 -17.24 -12.64 -19.19
CA THR A 317 -17.13 -11.37 -19.91
C THR A 317 -15.84 -10.64 -19.53
N LEU A 318 -15.57 -10.50 -18.23
CA LEU A 318 -14.35 -9.87 -17.72
C LEU A 318 -13.08 -10.60 -18.18
N GLN A 319 -13.07 -11.93 -18.13
CA GLN A 319 -11.97 -12.76 -18.64
C GLN A 319 -11.63 -12.40 -20.10
N LYS A 320 -12.65 -12.23 -20.95
CA LYS A 320 -12.45 -11.89 -22.37
C LYS A 320 -11.92 -10.47 -22.52
N GLN A 321 -12.45 -9.50 -21.78
CA GLN A 321 -11.94 -8.12 -21.83
C GLN A 321 -10.48 -8.05 -21.36
N TYR A 322 -10.14 -8.76 -20.28
CA TYR A 322 -8.76 -8.84 -19.81
C TYR A 322 -7.83 -9.53 -20.84
N ALA A 323 -8.22 -10.66 -21.40
CA ALA A 323 -7.43 -11.38 -22.40
C ALA A 323 -7.24 -10.57 -23.71
N ASN A 324 -8.24 -9.79 -24.12
CA ASN A 324 -8.20 -8.97 -25.33
C ASN A 324 -7.49 -7.62 -25.14
N THR A 325 -7.26 -7.18 -23.90
CA THR A 325 -6.68 -5.87 -23.58
C THR A 325 -5.29 -6.01 -22.97
N PRO A 326 -4.21 -6.07 -23.79
CA PRO A 326 -2.85 -6.06 -23.28
C PRO A 326 -2.51 -4.70 -22.64
N ASN A 327 -1.54 -4.70 -21.73
CA ASN A 327 -0.98 -3.45 -21.20
C ASN A 327 -0.24 -2.67 -22.32
N PRO A 328 -0.11 -1.34 -22.22
CA PRO A 328 0.70 -0.55 -23.15
C PRO A 328 2.16 -1.01 -23.20
N GLN A 329 2.80 -0.80 -24.35
CA GLN A 329 4.24 -1.03 -24.49
C GLN A 329 5.03 0.04 -23.71
N GLY A 330 6.17 -0.38 -23.14
CA GLY A 330 7.05 0.51 -22.37
C GLY A 330 6.49 0.81 -20.98
N ASP A 331 6.64 2.06 -20.54
CA ASP A 331 6.31 2.52 -19.18
C ASP A 331 4.91 3.13 -19.03
N GLY A 332 4.15 3.22 -20.12
CA GLY A 332 2.82 3.83 -20.17
C GLY A 332 2.80 5.35 -20.34
N GLY A 333 3.94 6.01 -20.53
CA GLY A 333 4.03 7.47 -20.58
C GLY A 333 3.87 8.13 -19.21
N TYR A 334 4.27 7.45 -18.14
CA TYR A 334 4.12 7.92 -16.76
C TYR A 334 4.91 9.20 -16.47
N ASN A 335 4.43 10.00 -15.51
CA ASN A 335 5.15 11.14 -14.97
C ASN A 335 6.28 10.65 -14.04
N SER A 336 7.47 10.48 -14.60
CA SER A 336 8.69 10.11 -13.87
C SER A 336 9.23 11.17 -12.92
N THR A 337 8.79 12.44 -13.05
CA THR A 337 9.17 13.53 -12.14
C THR A 337 8.48 13.37 -10.79
N GLY A 338 7.25 12.85 -10.77
CA GLY A 338 6.38 12.87 -9.60
C GLY A 338 6.17 14.28 -9.06
N GLY A 339 6.01 14.40 -7.74
CA GLY A 339 6.02 15.68 -7.03
C GLY A 339 4.94 15.80 -5.96
N ALA A 340 5.05 16.82 -5.11
CA ALA A 340 3.99 17.17 -4.15
C ALA A 340 2.94 18.07 -4.82
N SER A 341 1.68 17.87 -4.46
CA SER A 341 0.58 18.78 -4.80
C SER A 341 0.61 20.02 -3.90
N GLY A 342 -0.02 21.11 -4.32
CA GLY A 342 -0.43 22.17 -3.40
C GLY A 342 -1.50 21.63 -2.44
N CYS A 343 -1.54 22.12 -1.21
CA CYS A 343 -2.66 21.81 -0.32
C CYS A 343 -3.90 22.61 -0.76
N PRO A 344 -5.08 21.98 -0.89
CA PRO A 344 -6.28 22.70 -1.29
C PRO A 344 -6.69 23.74 -0.25
N ALA A 345 -7.15 24.89 -0.72
CA ALA A 345 -7.70 25.92 0.15
C ALA A 345 -9.08 25.50 0.68
N TYR A 346 -9.38 25.87 1.92
CA TYR A 346 -10.71 25.72 2.52
C TYR A 346 -11.81 26.29 1.62
N SER A 347 -12.84 25.49 1.31
CA SER A 347 -13.90 25.82 0.35
C SER A 347 -15.24 25.22 0.78
N SER A 348 -15.96 25.93 1.65
CA SER A 348 -17.28 25.49 2.13
C SER A 348 -18.34 25.56 1.01
N PRO A 349 -19.19 24.53 0.83
CA PRO A 349 -19.35 23.35 1.68
C PRO A 349 -18.50 22.13 1.27
N ASN A 350 -17.82 22.19 0.13
CA ASN A 350 -17.19 21.04 -0.53
C ASN A 350 -15.96 20.47 0.20
N TRP A 351 -15.13 21.36 0.74
CA TRP A 351 -13.86 21.04 1.38
C TRP A 351 -13.68 21.81 2.69
N LEU A 352 -13.75 21.09 3.81
CA LEU A 352 -13.80 21.66 5.16
C LEU A 352 -12.47 21.66 5.91
N VAL A 353 -11.38 21.22 5.26
CA VAL A 353 -10.03 21.27 5.82
C VAL A 353 -9.44 22.68 5.69
N LYS A 354 -8.86 23.20 6.78
CA LYS A 354 -8.41 24.60 6.86
C LYS A 354 -7.00 24.83 6.32
N ASP A 355 -6.11 23.90 6.60
CA ASP A 355 -4.67 23.96 6.34
C ASP A 355 -4.08 22.53 6.38
N ASP A 356 -2.76 22.40 6.28
CA ASP A 356 -2.05 21.12 6.24
C ASP A 356 -1.75 20.51 7.62
N SER A 357 -2.18 21.14 8.72
CA SER A 357 -1.99 20.65 10.08
C SER A 357 -2.65 19.28 10.29
N LEU A 358 -1.85 18.29 10.67
CA LEU A 358 -2.33 16.97 11.07
C LEU A 358 -2.43 16.83 12.59
N PRO A 359 -3.31 15.99 13.13
CA PRO A 359 -3.23 15.58 14.53
C PRO A 359 -1.89 14.84 14.77
N ALA A 360 -1.27 15.11 15.91
CA ALA A 360 -0.08 14.40 16.36
C ALA A 360 -0.42 12.95 16.70
N ILE A 361 0.54 12.04 16.54
CA ILE A 361 0.37 10.65 17.00
C ILE A 361 -0.04 10.62 18.49
N PRO A 362 -1.11 9.90 18.87
CA PRO A 362 -1.55 9.80 20.26
C PRO A 362 -0.42 9.34 21.20
N ASP A 363 -0.34 9.91 22.40
CA ASP A 363 0.77 9.65 23.33
C ASP A 363 0.94 8.17 23.65
N GLY A 364 -0.17 7.44 23.82
CA GLY A 364 -0.17 6.00 24.07
C GLY A 364 0.35 5.16 22.90
N ALA A 365 0.36 5.69 21.67
CA ALA A 365 0.81 5.00 20.46
C ALA A 365 2.31 5.16 20.20
N LYS A 366 2.94 6.20 20.76
CA LYS A 366 4.39 6.47 20.61
C LYS A 366 5.27 5.28 21.04
N LYS A 367 4.81 4.46 21.99
CA LYS A 367 5.51 3.24 22.42
C LYS A 367 5.66 2.22 21.28
N TYR A 368 4.67 2.07 20.40
CA TYR A 368 4.70 1.07 19.31
C TYR A 368 5.77 1.39 18.26
N MET A 369 6.08 2.69 18.04
CA MET A 369 7.16 3.13 17.14
C MET A 369 8.56 2.62 17.53
N THR A 370 8.74 2.16 18.77
CA THR A 370 10.01 1.62 19.27
C THR A 370 9.92 0.16 19.70
N GLN A 371 8.80 -0.23 20.30
CA GLN A 371 8.59 -1.58 20.86
C GLN A 371 7.90 -2.55 19.88
N GLY A 372 7.31 -2.03 18.79
CA GLY A 372 6.37 -2.76 17.95
C GLY A 372 4.95 -2.79 18.51
N ALA A 373 4.00 -3.23 17.69
CA ALA A 373 2.57 -3.28 18.06
C ALA A 373 2.26 -4.31 19.17
N GLY A 374 3.04 -5.37 19.26
CA GLY A 374 2.68 -6.56 20.04
C GLY A 374 1.61 -7.40 19.33
N THR A 375 0.94 -8.29 20.07
CA THR A 375 -0.16 -9.10 19.54
C THR A 375 -1.36 -8.20 19.21
N GLY A 376 -1.86 -8.30 17.97
CA GLY A 376 -3.07 -7.59 17.55
C GLY A 376 -4.35 -8.08 18.26
N PRO A 377 -5.47 -7.35 18.14
CA PRO A 377 -6.73 -7.71 18.79
C PRO A 377 -7.57 -8.73 18.01
N GLY A 378 -7.23 -9.01 16.75
CA GLY A 378 -8.02 -9.85 15.84
C GLY A 378 -9.44 -9.33 15.57
N LEU A 379 -10.25 -10.13 14.89
CA LEU A 379 -11.65 -9.80 14.57
C LEU A 379 -12.57 -9.93 15.80
N SER A 380 -12.17 -10.77 16.77
CA SER A 380 -12.91 -10.95 18.04
C SER A 380 -12.73 -9.79 19.03
N GLY A 381 -11.80 -8.87 18.80
CA GLY A 381 -11.50 -7.74 19.68
C GLY A 381 -12.69 -6.82 20.00
N ALA A 382 -12.53 -5.98 21.04
CA ALA A 382 -13.57 -5.07 21.54
C ALA A 382 -13.85 -3.85 20.62
N GLY A 383 -12.95 -3.56 19.67
CA GLY A 383 -12.97 -2.37 18.83
C GLY A 383 -12.28 -1.16 19.47
N SER A 384 -12.02 -0.14 18.65
CA SER A 384 -11.21 1.03 19.05
C SER A 384 -11.97 2.34 19.20
N GLN A 385 -13.19 2.46 18.65
CA GLN A 385 -13.84 3.76 18.37
C GLN A 385 -13.82 4.79 19.52
N ASN A 386 -13.90 4.34 20.78
CA ASN A 386 -13.77 5.20 21.97
C ASN A 386 -12.89 4.54 23.07
N ALA A 387 -11.98 3.63 22.70
CA ALA A 387 -11.32 2.73 23.64
C ALA A 387 -9.91 3.19 24.09
N GLY A 388 -9.28 4.11 23.38
CA GLY A 388 -7.90 4.55 23.63
C GLY A 388 -7.77 6.03 23.96
N GLY A 389 -6.53 6.45 24.26
CA GLY A 389 -6.18 7.86 24.33
C GLY A 389 -6.11 8.46 22.94
N ALA A 390 -6.93 9.48 22.66
CA ALA A 390 -6.94 10.21 21.39
C ALA A 390 -5.73 11.14 21.24
N SER A 391 -5.56 11.74 20.06
CA SER A 391 -4.59 12.80 19.85
C SER A 391 -4.91 14.04 20.71
N THR A 392 -3.88 14.63 21.31
CA THR A 392 -3.97 15.78 22.24
C THR A 392 -3.37 17.08 21.68
N GLY A 393 -2.89 17.07 20.43
CA GLY A 393 -2.24 18.24 19.83
C GLY A 393 -1.94 18.08 18.34
N THR A 394 -1.33 19.10 17.76
CA THR A 394 -0.97 19.16 16.34
C THR A 394 0.43 18.57 16.10
N ALA A 395 0.60 17.84 15.00
CA ALA A 395 1.88 17.34 14.54
C ALA A 395 2.82 18.50 14.16
N THR A 396 4.12 18.35 14.41
CA THR A 396 5.13 19.26 13.85
C THR A 396 5.58 18.73 12.49
N ALA A 397 5.86 19.61 11.55
CA ALA A 397 6.44 19.23 10.25
C ALA A 397 7.66 18.31 10.41
N GLY A 398 7.73 17.21 9.65
CA GLY A 398 8.77 16.20 9.79
C GLY A 398 8.58 15.21 10.95
N SER A 399 7.49 15.27 11.73
CA SER A 399 7.28 14.36 12.88
C SER A 399 6.93 12.92 12.50
N GLY A 400 6.59 12.65 11.23
CA GLY A 400 6.48 11.31 10.64
C GLY A 400 7.80 10.76 10.08
N ALA A 401 8.90 11.53 10.14
CA ALA A 401 10.21 11.03 9.76
C ALA A 401 10.64 9.86 10.69
N PRO A 402 11.47 8.92 10.21
CA PRO A 402 11.96 7.84 11.07
C PRO A 402 12.76 8.38 12.26
N THR A 403 12.33 8.00 13.46
CA THR A 403 12.97 8.35 14.73
C THR A 403 14.11 7.41 15.10
N GLN A 404 14.18 6.23 14.46
CA GLN A 404 15.30 5.31 14.55
C GLN A 404 16.17 5.39 13.29
N THR A 405 17.29 6.12 13.37
CA THR A 405 18.37 5.96 12.40
C THR A 405 19.07 4.64 12.67
N GLY A 406 18.88 3.65 11.77
CA GLY A 406 19.64 2.42 11.79
C GLY A 406 21.14 2.72 11.78
N SER A 407 21.93 1.97 12.56
CA SER A 407 23.38 2.12 12.64
C SER A 407 24.07 1.61 11.36
N SER A 408 24.01 2.44 10.32
CA SER A 408 24.62 2.22 9.01
C SER A 408 25.53 3.41 8.69
N GLY A 409 26.85 3.15 8.60
CA GLY A 409 27.90 3.99 7.99
C GLY A 409 27.73 5.52 8.00
N THR A 410 28.47 6.20 8.88
CA THR A 410 28.53 7.67 8.96
C THR A 410 29.01 8.35 7.67
N THR A 411 28.17 9.21 7.07
CA THR A 411 28.61 10.44 6.40
C THR A 411 27.61 11.56 6.61
N SER A 412 28.05 12.64 7.24
CA SER A 412 27.26 13.85 7.50
C SER A 412 27.13 14.72 6.25
N GLY A 413 25.91 15.15 5.90
CA GLY A 413 25.64 16.12 4.83
C GLY A 413 24.63 17.17 5.31
N SER A 414 25.05 18.43 5.36
CA SER A 414 24.23 19.57 5.77
C SER A 414 23.26 20.03 4.68
N SER A 415 22.12 20.59 5.08
CA SER A 415 21.07 21.14 4.22
C SER A 415 21.50 22.33 3.35
N THR A 416 21.29 22.24 2.02
CA THR A 416 21.01 23.40 1.14
C THR A 416 20.26 23.01 -0.13
N SER A 417 19.06 23.57 -0.29
CA SER A 417 18.36 24.00 -1.53
C SER A 417 18.78 23.46 -2.93
N ASN A 418 17.82 22.76 -3.56
CA ASN A 418 17.44 22.64 -4.98
C ASN A 418 18.38 23.02 -6.16
N ALA A 419 18.24 22.16 -7.18
CA ALA A 419 18.36 22.39 -8.64
C ALA A 419 19.76 22.45 -9.29
N ALA A 420 20.14 21.34 -9.96
CA ALA A 420 20.49 21.34 -11.40
C ALA A 420 20.73 19.90 -11.92
N VAL A 421 20.49 19.70 -13.23
CA VAL A 421 20.80 18.47 -13.97
C VAL A 421 22.32 18.23 -13.98
N SER A 422 22.78 17.04 -13.59
CA SER A 422 24.19 16.65 -13.70
C SER A 422 24.46 15.80 -14.95
N VAL A 423 25.23 16.37 -15.88
CA VAL A 423 25.86 15.63 -16.98
C VAL A 423 26.86 14.62 -16.39
N MET A 424 26.84 13.37 -16.88
CA MET A 424 27.87 12.39 -16.54
C MET A 424 29.26 12.88 -16.97
N VAL A 425 30.10 13.20 -15.99
CA VAL A 425 31.56 13.32 -16.16
C VAL A 425 32.16 12.00 -15.68
N PRO A 426 33.00 11.30 -16.46
CA PRO A 426 33.50 9.98 -16.10
C PRO A 426 34.45 10.07 -14.90
N GLU A 427 34.31 9.13 -13.96
CA GLU A 427 35.15 9.07 -12.75
C GLU A 427 36.63 8.83 -13.09
N PHE A 428 37.50 9.71 -12.62
CA PHE A 428 38.93 9.45 -12.58
C PHE A 428 39.26 8.44 -11.47
N SER A 429 39.25 7.15 -11.84
CA SER A 429 39.78 6.09 -10.98
C SER A 429 41.25 6.36 -10.64
N VAL A 430 41.59 6.35 -9.35
CA VAL A 430 42.97 6.55 -8.86
C VAL A 430 43.81 5.24 -8.91
N ALA A 431 43.19 4.12 -9.27
CA ALA A 431 43.85 2.81 -9.37
C ALA A 431 45.06 2.75 -10.33
N PRO A 432 45.08 3.41 -11.51
CA PRO A 432 46.23 3.37 -12.41
C PRO A 432 47.49 4.02 -11.82
N LEU A 433 47.32 5.01 -10.93
CA LEU A 433 48.40 5.79 -10.33
C LEU A 433 49.20 4.97 -9.31
N VAL A 434 48.53 4.08 -8.57
CA VAL A 434 49.18 3.17 -7.61
C VAL A 434 49.96 2.06 -8.34
N CYS A 435 49.42 1.52 -9.43
CA CYS A 435 50.13 0.53 -10.26
C CYS A 435 51.34 1.14 -10.98
N GLY A 436 51.23 2.38 -11.48
CA GLY A 436 52.35 3.07 -12.14
C GLY A 436 53.53 3.34 -11.21
N ALA A 437 53.27 3.72 -9.95
CA ALA A 437 54.31 3.97 -8.96
C ALA A 437 55.12 2.70 -8.60
N LEU A 438 54.47 1.54 -8.57
CA LEU A 438 55.14 0.25 -8.31
C LEU A 438 56.04 -0.18 -9.47
N VAL A 439 55.59 -0.03 -10.72
CA VAL A 439 56.40 -0.37 -11.91
C VAL A 439 57.61 0.55 -12.05
N ALA A 440 57.48 1.83 -11.71
CA ALA A 440 58.61 2.77 -11.65
C ALA A 440 59.66 2.37 -10.58
N MET A 441 59.23 1.88 -9.41
CA MET A 441 60.15 1.45 -8.36
C MET A 441 60.96 0.19 -8.74
N PHE A 442 60.32 -0.80 -9.38
CA PHE A 442 61.01 -2.02 -9.81
C PHE A 442 61.93 -1.81 -11.02
N THR A 443 61.67 -0.81 -11.86
CA THR A 443 62.55 -0.47 -12.99
C THR A 443 63.80 0.32 -12.55
N LEU A 444 63.71 1.18 -11.53
CA LEU A 444 64.89 1.83 -10.96
C LEU A 444 65.80 0.88 -10.18
N PHE A 445 65.26 -0.14 -9.48
CA PHE A 445 66.09 -1.13 -8.78
C PHE A 445 66.77 -2.16 -9.71
N GLY A 446 66.21 -2.39 -10.91
CA GLY A 446 66.83 -3.24 -11.93
C GLY A 446 68.01 -2.61 -12.67
N ALA A 447 68.11 -1.27 -12.67
CA ALA A 447 69.13 -0.51 -13.41
C ALA A 447 70.41 -0.20 -12.60
N THR A 448 70.52 -0.72 -11.37
CA THR A 448 71.70 -0.54 -10.48
C THR A 448 72.43 -1.84 -10.17
N LEU A 449 72.22 -2.88 -10.98
CA LEU A 449 72.81 -4.22 -10.80
C LEU A 449 73.35 -4.83 -12.11
N LEU A 450 73.79 -3.96 -13.04
CA LEU A 450 74.64 -4.26 -14.20
C LEU A 450 75.74 -3.20 -14.32
#